data_AF-A0A4Y7UGX9-F1
#
_entry.id   AF-A0A4Y7UGX9-F1
#
_cell.length_a   1.000
_cell.length_b   1.000
_cell.length_c   1.000
_cell.angle_alpha   90.00
_cell.angle_beta   90.00
_cell.angle_gamma   90.00
#
_symmetry.space_group_name_H-M   'P 1'
#
loop_
_entity.id
_entity.type
_entity.pdbx_description
1 polymer ?
#
loop_
_entity_poly.entity_id
_entity_poly.type
_entity_poly.pdbx_seq_one_letter_code
_entity_poly.pdbx_strand_id
1 'polypeptide(L)'
;MSTFYVKNTSDREVNFSAAVVKYSQMGPFLLNVPFTVKPNDSVLARKVKMRNDVSPENWFQKFEIFPVDGVEYNDPKESQNWIKTIGKDGNPVYTFKIVK
;
A
#
# COMPACT_ATOMS: atom_id res chain seq x y z
N MET A 1 -1.03 -5.67 -15.08
CA MET A 1 -0.24 -5.54 -13.84
C MET A 1 -1.12 -4.93 -12.78
N SER A 2 -1.19 -5.51 -11.59
CA SER A 2 -1.95 -4.90 -10.50
C SER A 2 -1.16 -3.78 -9.85
N THR A 3 -1.89 -2.74 -9.47
CA THR A 3 -1.33 -1.50 -8.93
C THR A 3 -1.86 -1.29 -7.51
N PHE A 4 -0.99 -0.89 -6.60
CA PHE A 4 -1.32 -0.64 -5.20
C PHE A 4 -1.03 0.81 -4.86
N TYR A 5 -2.08 1.52 -4.49
CA TYR A 5 -2.01 2.89 -3.98
C TYR A 5 -2.27 2.92 -2.49
N VAL A 6 -1.62 3.87 -1.82
CA VAL A 6 -1.95 4.27 -0.45
C VAL A 6 -2.48 5.69 -0.51
N LYS A 7 -3.72 5.88 -0.06
CA LYS A 7 -4.44 7.15 -0.09
C LYS A 7 -4.52 7.72 1.31
N ASN A 8 -4.19 9.00 1.43
CA ASN A 8 -4.41 9.79 2.63
C ASN A 8 -5.65 10.66 2.43
N THR A 9 -6.66 10.48 3.28
CA THR A 9 -7.91 11.25 3.27
C THR A 9 -7.92 12.37 4.29
N SER A 10 -6.85 12.53 5.06
CA SER A 10 -6.70 13.63 6.00
C SER A 10 -6.12 14.88 5.36
N ASP A 11 -6.20 15.94 6.13
CA ASP A 11 -5.65 17.27 5.96
C ASP A 11 -4.21 17.38 6.52
N ARG A 12 -3.63 16.26 6.99
CA ARG A 12 -2.23 16.19 7.46
C ARG A 12 -1.39 15.27 6.59
N GLU A 13 -0.10 15.53 6.50
CA GLU A 13 0.82 14.61 5.85
C GLU A 13 0.99 13.34 6.70
N VAL A 14 1.02 12.18 6.05
CA VAL A 14 1.20 10.88 6.72
C VAL A 14 2.40 10.16 6.11
N ASN A 15 3.26 9.63 6.97
CA ASN A 15 4.41 8.84 6.56
C ASN A 15 4.16 7.36 6.89
N PHE A 16 4.62 6.47 6.04
CA PHE A 16 4.65 5.03 6.32
C PHE A 16 5.85 4.37 5.65
N SER A 17 6.21 3.17 6.07
CA SER A 17 7.13 2.30 5.34
C SER A 17 6.45 0.98 4.99
N ALA A 18 6.78 0.43 3.82
CA ALA A 18 6.25 -0.85 3.39
C ALA A 18 7.36 -1.74 2.82
N ALA A 19 7.38 -3.00 3.28
CA ALA A 19 8.35 -3.98 2.86
C ALA A 19 7.78 -4.96 1.85
N VAL A 20 8.54 -5.21 0.78
CA VAL A 20 8.22 -6.20 -0.25
C VAL A 20 9.37 -7.18 -0.40
N VAL A 21 9.06 -8.44 -0.71
CA VAL A 21 10.08 -9.42 -1.09
C VAL A 21 10.56 -9.11 -2.50
N LYS A 22 11.87 -8.90 -2.66
CA LYS A 22 12.56 -8.87 -3.94
C LYS A 22 13.47 -10.07 -4.07
N TYR A 23 13.64 -10.54 -5.30
CA TYR A 23 14.53 -11.64 -5.64
C TYR A 23 15.77 -11.11 -6.34
N SER A 24 16.95 -11.52 -5.85
CA SER A 24 18.25 -11.27 -6.48
C SER A 24 18.93 -12.60 -6.83
N GLN A 25 20.10 -12.54 -7.46
CA GLN A 25 20.94 -13.73 -7.68
C GLN A 25 21.35 -14.42 -6.36
N MET A 26 21.36 -13.70 -5.24
CA MET A 26 21.68 -14.23 -3.91
C MET A 26 20.45 -14.71 -3.13
N GLY A 27 19.27 -14.73 -3.77
CA GLY A 27 18.01 -15.15 -3.15
C GLY A 27 17.07 -14.00 -2.77
N PRO A 28 15.98 -14.31 -2.06
CA PRO A 28 14.98 -13.34 -1.63
C PRO A 28 15.48 -12.47 -0.48
N PHE A 29 15.16 -11.18 -0.53
CA PHE A 29 15.41 -10.24 0.55
C PHE A 29 14.22 -9.28 0.71
N LEU A 30 14.05 -8.74 1.92
CA LEU A 30 13.05 -7.70 2.17
C LEU A 30 13.63 -6.35 1.78
N LEU A 31 12.94 -5.67 0.85
CA LEU A 31 13.19 -4.26 0.58
C LEU A 31 12.13 -3.43 1.32
N ASN A 32 12.54 -2.68 2.33
CA ASN A 32 11.68 -1.70 2.98
C ASN A 32 11.78 -0.35 2.24
N VAL A 33 10.64 0.24 1.92
CA VAL A 33 10.57 1.51 1.18
C VAL A 33 9.77 2.52 2.01
N PRO A 34 10.33 3.70 2.35
CA PRO A 34 9.60 4.76 3.00
C PRO A 34 8.75 5.55 1.99
N PHE A 35 7.60 6.04 2.44
CA PHE A 35 6.67 6.82 1.66
C PHE A 35 6.11 7.98 2.49
N THR A 36 5.84 9.08 1.80
CA THR A 36 5.14 10.25 2.32
C THR A 36 3.90 10.49 1.49
N VAL A 37 2.74 10.51 2.12
CA VAL A 37 1.45 10.77 1.46
C VAL A 37 0.93 12.13 1.89
N LYS A 38 0.94 13.07 0.94
CA LYS A 38 0.43 14.42 1.15
C LYS A 38 -1.07 14.40 1.52
N PRO A 39 -1.57 15.47 2.17
CA PRO A 39 -2.99 15.62 2.43
C PRO A 39 -3.86 15.39 1.19
N ASN A 40 -4.93 14.62 1.33
CA ASN A 40 -5.89 14.32 0.27
C ASN A 40 -5.31 13.69 -1.02
N ASP A 41 -4.09 13.13 -0.96
CA ASP A 41 -3.37 12.58 -2.11
C ASP A 41 -3.19 11.05 -2.01
N SER A 42 -2.62 10.44 -3.05
CA SER A 42 -2.28 9.02 -3.10
C SER A 42 -0.88 8.79 -3.65
N VAL A 43 -0.16 7.83 -3.09
CA VAL A 43 1.15 7.40 -3.60
C VAL A 43 1.09 5.99 -4.16
N LEU A 44 1.85 5.75 -5.25
CA LEU A 44 2.05 4.42 -5.80
C LEU A 44 3.02 3.64 -4.89
N ALA A 45 2.49 2.74 -4.07
CA ALA A 45 3.29 1.92 -3.17
C ALA A 45 3.87 0.69 -3.88
N ARG A 46 3.16 0.12 -4.87
CA ARG A 46 3.63 -1.04 -5.63
C ARG A 46 2.94 -1.20 -6.98
N LYS A 47 3.69 -1.69 -7.97
CA LYS A 47 3.15 -2.22 -9.23
C LYS A 47 3.76 -3.59 -9.51
N VAL A 48 2.95 -4.61 -9.76
CA VAL A 48 3.42 -5.99 -9.91
C VAL A 48 2.49 -6.81 -10.82
N LYS A 49 3.03 -7.82 -11.50
CA LYS A 49 2.21 -8.82 -12.19
C LYS A 49 1.60 -9.74 -11.12
N MET A 50 0.29 -9.66 -10.91
CA MET A 50 -0.38 -10.41 -9.87
C MET A 50 -0.36 -11.91 -10.14
N ARG A 51 -0.32 -12.69 -9.05
CA ARG A 51 -0.93 -14.01 -9.01
C ARG A 51 -2.37 -13.80 -8.52
N ASN A 52 -3.34 -14.43 -9.17
CA ASN A 52 -4.78 -14.15 -8.97
C ASN A 52 -5.32 -14.66 -7.61
N ASP A 53 -4.50 -15.35 -6.83
CA ASP A 53 -4.80 -16.06 -5.59
C ASP A 53 -4.42 -15.29 -4.31
N VAL A 54 -3.80 -14.10 -4.42
CA VAL A 54 -3.29 -13.37 -3.25
C VAL A 54 -4.07 -12.08 -3.00
N SER A 55 -4.78 -12.03 -1.87
CA SER A 55 -5.49 -10.86 -1.36
C SER A 55 -4.57 -9.66 -1.11
N PRO A 56 -5.03 -8.41 -1.28
CA PRO A 56 -4.19 -7.20 -1.26
C PRO A 56 -3.37 -7.01 0.02
N GLU A 57 -3.92 -7.36 1.18
CA GLU A 57 -3.29 -7.26 2.51
C GLU A 57 -2.03 -8.14 2.64
N ASN A 58 -1.91 -9.20 1.84
CA ASN A 58 -0.79 -10.15 1.88
C ASN A 58 0.35 -9.78 0.91
N TRP A 59 0.23 -8.68 0.17
CA TRP A 59 1.29 -8.27 -0.75
C TRP A 59 2.44 -7.57 -0.04
N PHE A 60 2.21 -6.92 1.09
CA PHE A 60 3.27 -6.27 1.86
C PHE A 60 3.65 -7.16 3.05
N GLN A 61 4.93 -7.50 3.17
CA GLN A 61 5.44 -8.29 4.30
C GLN A 61 5.46 -7.51 5.60
N LYS A 62 5.69 -6.19 5.49
CA LYS A 62 5.57 -5.24 6.59
C LYS A 62 4.90 -3.99 6.07
N PHE A 63 4.11 -3.35 6.92
CA PHE A 63 3.51 -2.06 6.68
C PHE A 63 3.49 -1.33 8.03
N GLU A 64 4.28 -0.27 8.15
CA GLU A 64 4.48 0.48 9.38
C GLU A 64 4.06 1.92 9.14
N ILE A 65 3.05 2.38 9.87
CA ILE A 65 2.55 3.75 9.80
C ILE A 65 3.26 4.56 10.90
N PHE A 66 3.82 5.71 10.55
CA PHE A 66 4.39 6.64 11.52
C PHE A 66 3.27 7.56 12.04
N PRO A 67 2.83 7.41 13.29
CA PRO A 67 1.64 8.11 13.79
C PRO A 67 1.84 9.62 13.85
N VAL A 68 0.76 10.34 13.57
CA VAL A 68 0.63 11.79 13.68
C VAL A 68 -0.50 12.06 14.66
N ASP A 69 -0.25 12.94 15.63
CA ASP A 69 -1.20 13.22 16.71
C ASP A 69 -2.57 13.66 16.17
N GLY A 70 -3.63 13.02 16.66
CA GLY A 70 -5.01 13.33 16.27
C GLY A 70 -5.44 12.79 14.90
N VAL A 71 -4.68 11.86 14.32
CA VAL A 71 -5.06 11.11 13.11
C VAL A 71 -5.34 9.65 13.48
N GLU A 72 -6.49 9.13 13.05
CA GLU A 72 -6.83 7.71 13.23
C GLU A 72 -6.51 6.91 11.97
N TYR A 73 -5.89 5.75 12.14
CA TYR A 73 -5.41 4.93 11.03
C TYR A 73 -6.23 3.67 10.83
N ASN A 74 -6.38 3.27 9.57
CA ASN A 74 -6.88 1.94 9.22
C ASN A 74 -5.77 0.90 9.36
N ASP A 75 -6.15 -0.35 9.60
CA ASP A 75 -5.22 -1.47 9.61
C ASP A 75 -4.99 -1.97 8.17
N PRO A 76 -3.75 -1.96 7.64
CA PRO A 76 -3.43 -2.48 6.31
C PRO A 76 -3.59 -4.01 6.19
N LYS A 77 -3.72 -4.74 7.30
CA LYS A 77 -3.95 -6.19 7.32
C LYS A 77 -5.42 -6.57 7.17
N GLU A 78 -6.32 -5.61 7.31
CA GLU A 78 -7.75 -5.85 7.09
C GLU A 78 -8.10 -5.64 5.61
N SER A 79 -8.56 -6.71 4.95
CA SER A 79 -8.89 -6.69 3.52
C SER A 79 -9.97 -5.66 3.15
N GLN A 80 -10.91 -5.37 4.06
CA GLN A 80 -11.96 -4.36 3.87
C GLN A 80 -11.43 -2.94 3.69
N ASN A 81 -10.22 -2.64 4.20
CA ASN A 81 -9.61 -1.32 4.06
C ASN A 81 -8.95 -1.13 2.68
N TRP A 82 -8.94 -2.18 1.84
CA TRP A 82 -8.45 -2.16 0.47
C TRP A 82 -9.61 -2.14 -0.53
N ILE A 83 -9.77 -1.03 -1.22
CA ILE A 83 -10.79 -0.90 -2.26
C ILE A 83 -10.19 -1.36 -3.59
N LYS A 84 -10.81 -2.38 -4.18
CA LYS A 84 -10.48 -2.87 -5.53
C LYS A 84 -11.30 -2.14 -6.58
N THR A 85 -10.64 -1.60 -7.60
CA THR A 85 -11.25 -1.08 -8.83
C THR A 85 -10.56 -1.69 -10.06
N ILE A 86 -11.13 -1.46 -11.24
CA ILE A 86 -10.51 -1.83 -12.53
C ILE A 86 -10.00 -0.55 -13.18
N GLY A 87 -8.71 -0.51 -13.47
CA GLY A 87 -8.06 0.60 -14.16
C GLY A 87 -8.46 0.68 -15.64
N LYS A 88 -8.17 1.83 -16.28
CA LYS A 88 -8.45 2.04 -17.72
C LYS A 88 -7.74 1.03 -18.63
N ASP A 89 -6.66 0.44 -18.15
CA ASP A 89 -5.86 -0.60 -18.80
C ASP A 89 -6.39 -2.02 -18.54
N GLY A 90 -7.59 -2.14 -17.94
CA GLY A 90 -8.23 -3.41 -17.60
C GLY A 90 -7.60 -4.13 -16.41
N ASN A 91 -6.61 -3.52 -15.74
CA ASN A 91 -5.91 -4.17 -14.64
C ASN A 91 -6.49 -3.82 -13.27
N PRO A 92 -6.40 -4.72 -12.27
CA PRO A 92 -6.81 -4.42 -10.90
C PRO A 92 -6.00 -3.29 -10.28
N VAL A 93 -6.69 -2.35 -9.64
CA VAL A 93 -6.10 -1.31 -8.80
C VAL A 93 -6.63 -1.49 -7.39
N TYR A 94 -5.73 -1.59 -6.42
CA TYR A 94 -6.06 -1.71 -5.00
C TYR A 94 -5.65 -0.41 -4.31
N THR A 95 -6.59 0.22 -3.61
CA THR A 95 -6.34 1.46 -2.88
C THR A 95 -6.59 1.23 -1.41
N PHE A 96 -5.54 1.35 -0.60
CA PHE A 96 -5.64 1.38 0.85
C PHE A 96 -5.86 2.80 1.33
N LYS A 97 -6.92 3.05 2.09
CA LYS A 97 -7.11 4.32 2.78
C LYS A 97 -6.35 4.26 4.10
N ILE A 98 -5.24 4.97 4.22
CA ILE A 98 -4.39 4.89 5.42
C ILE A 98 -5.04 5.56 6.64
N VAL A 99 -5.82 6.62 6.42
CA VAL A 99 -6.57 7.34 7.45
C VAL A 99 -8.05 6.94 7.41
N LYS A 100 -8.68 6.91 8.59
CA LYS A 100 -10.12 6.69 8.78
C LYS A 100 -10.97 7.88 8.34
#